data_AF-T1BLX0-F1
#
_entry.id   AF-T1BLX0-F1
#
_cell.length_a   1.000
_cell.length_b   1.000
_cell.length_c   1.000
_cell.angle_alpha   90.00
_cell.angle_beta   90.00
_cell.angle_gamma   90.00
#
_symmetry.space_group_name_H-M   'P 1'
#
loop_
_entity.id
_entity.type
_entity.pdbx_description
1 polymer ?
#
loop_
_entity_poly.entity_id
_entity_poly.type
_entity_poly.pdbx_seq_one_letter_code
_entity_poly.pdbx_strand_id
1 'polypeptide(L)' 'RPVFLIVDGHPVHRARGVQHGLAQPERTVKLFFLPGYSPELNPDELLNHDVKSHLGRHRPHTQREL' A
#
# COMPACT_ATOMS: atom_id res chain seq x y z
N ARG A 1 7.33 -5.47 -19.56
CA ARG A 1 6.54 -4.22 -19.47
C ARG A 1 6.73 -3.68 -18.06
N PRO A 2 7.18 -2.42 -17.88
CA PRO A 2 7.51 -1.91 -16.54
C PRO A 2 6.24 -1.73 -15.69
N VAL A 3 6.32 -2.07 -14.42
CA VAL A 3 5.28 -1.87 -13.41
C VAL A 3 5.65 -0.65 -12.60
N PHE A 4 4.72 0.27 -12.41
CA PHE A 4 4.90 1.46 -11.59
C PHE A 4 4.04 1.29 -10.35
N LEU A 5 4.66 1.34 -9.18
CA LEU A 5 3.98 1.19 -7.90
C LEU A 5 4.08 2.53 -7.15
N ILE A 6 2.93 3.12 -6.84
CA ILE A 6 2.82 4.32 -6.03
C ILE A 6 2.46 3.87 -4.62
N VAL A 7 3.26 4.27 -3.63
CA VAL A 7 3.08 3.88 -2.23
C VAL A 7 3.11 5.08 -1.32
N ASP A 8 2.52 4.95 -0.14
CA ASP A 8 2.58 5.95 0.91
C ASP A 8 4.00 6.06 1.52
N GLY A 9 4.14 6.94 2.52
CA GLY A 9 5.40 7.17 3.20
C GLY A 9 5.82 6.07 4.19
N HIS A 10 5.14 4.92 4.27
CA HIS A 10 5.35 3.95 5.35
C HIS A 10 6.80 3.42 5.37
N PRO A 11 7.46 3.31 6.55
CA PRO A 11 8.86 2.89 6.65
C PRO A 11 9.17 1.54 5.99
N VAL A 12 8.20 0.64 5.93
CA VAL A 12 8.34 -0.68 5.28
C VAL A 12 8.71 -0.55 3.80
N HIS A 13 8.17 0.44 3.09
CA HIS A 13 8.47 0.67 1.68
C HIS A 13 9.90 1.20 1.45
N ARG A 14 10.49 1.81 2.49
CA ARG A 14 11.87 2.31 2.49
C ARG A 14 12.86 1.29 3.07
N ALA A 15 12.39 0.14 3.54
CA ALA A 15 13.24 -0.86 4.15
C ALA A 15 14.31 -1.37 3.18
N ARG A 16 15.51 -1.63 3.70
CA ARG A 16 16.66 -2.06 2.90
C ARG A 16 16.39 -3.32 2.07
N GLY A 17 15.62 -4.27 2.61
CA GLY A 17 15.23 -5.48 1.89
C GLY A 17 14.39 -5.19 0.66
N VAL A 18 13.44 -4.24 0.77
CA VAL A 18 12.61 -3.80 -0.37
C VAL A 18 13.47 -3.12 -1.43
N GLN A 19 14.33 -2.18 -1.02
CA GLN A 19 15.21 -1.47 -1.96
C GLN A 19 16.19 -2.41 -2.67
N HIS A 20 16.77 -3.37 -1.94
CA HIS A 20 17.65 -4.38 -2.52
C HIS A 20 16.88 -5.28 -3.52
N GLY A 21 15.66 -5.70 -3.17
CA GLY A 21 14.82 -6.48 -4.08
C GLY A 21 14.49 -5.72 -5.36
N LEU A 22 14.17 -4.43 -5.28
CA LEU A 22 13.85 -3.59 -6.44
C LEU A 22 15.06 -3.29 -7.34
N ALA A 23 16.27 -3.33 -6.79
CA ALA A 23 17.51 -3.10 -7.55
C ALA A 23 17.97 -4.31 -8.40
N GLN A 24 17.30 -5.46 -8.28
CA GLN A 24 17.63 -6.66 -9.06
C GLN A 24 17.35 -6.44 -10.56
N PRO A 25 18.26 -6.86 -11.45
CA PRO A 25 18.19 -6.56 -12.89
C PRO A 25 16.97 -7.20 -13.59
N GLU A 26 16.44 -8.30 -13.08
CA GLU A 26 15.23 -8.96 -13.55
C GLU A 26 13.94 -8.22 -13.15
N ARG A 27 14.01 -7.22 -12.26
CA ARG A 27 12.85 -6.45 -11.84
C ARG A 27 12.61 -5.28 -12.77
N THR A 28 11.39 -5.21 -13.29
CA THR A 28 10.90 -4.07 -14.06
C THR A 28 9.94 -3.20 -13.24
N VAL A 29 10.06 -3.23 -11.91
CA VAL A 29 9.19 -2.48 -10.99
C VAL A 29 9.86 -1.17 -10.58
N LYS A 30 9.15 -0.05 -10.70
CA LYS A 30 9.59 1.28 -10.26
C LYS A 30 8.68 1.76 -9.14
N LEU A 31 9.27 2.14 -8.01
CA LEU A 31 8.56 2.60 -6.82
C LEU A 31 8.54 4.14 -6.76
N PHE A 32 7.37 4.71 -6.48
CA PHE A 32 7.17 6.16 -6.28
C PHE A 32 6.51 6.37 -4.92
N PHE A 33 6.99 7.35 -4.18
CA PHE A 33 6.45 7.69 -2.87
C PHE A 33 5.54 8.91 -2.99
N LEU A 34 4.37 8.83 -2.36
CA LEU A 34 3.52 9.98 -2.16
C LEU A 34 4.18 10.98 -1.19
N PRO A 35 3.89 12.29 -1.33
CA PRO A 35 4.30 13.28 -0.34
C PRO A 35 3.75 12.91 1.05
N GLY A 36 4.52 13.24 2.09
CA GLY A 36 4.11 13.00 3.46
C GLY A 36 2.86 13.80 3.82
N TYR A 37 1.99 13.21 4.65
CA TYR A 37 0.72 13.82 5.08
C TYR A 37 -0.26 14.17 3.96
N SER A 38 -0.20 13.47 2.82
CA SER A 38 -1.17 13.59 1.72
C SER A 38 -2.04 12.32 1.54
N PRO A 39 -2.89 11.96 2.52
CA PRO A 39 -3.78 10.79 2.42
C PRO A 39 -4.76 10.90 1.25
N GLU A 40 -5.15 12.11 0.85
CA GLU A 40 -6.04 12.37 -0.29
C GLU A 40 -5.47 11.92 -1.64
N LEU A 41 -4.14 11.78 -1.74
CA LEU A 41 -3.46 11.29 -2.93
C LEU A 41 -3.27 9.77 -2.91
N ASN A 42 -3.54 9.11 -1.78
CA ASN A 42 -3.40 7.67 -1.68
C ASN A 42 -4.69 6.98 -2.16
N PRO A 43 -4.67 6.28 -3.32
CA PRO A 43 -5.87 5.60 -3.81
C PRO A 43 -6.37 4.51 -2.85
N ASP A 44 -5.49 3.96 -2.01
CA ASP A 44 -5.87 2.96 -1.01
C ASP A 44 -6.81 3.55 0.05
N GLU A 45 -6.76 4.87 0.31
CA GLU A 45 -7.66 5.51 1.27
C GLU A 45 -9.11 5.49 0.81
N LEU A 46 -9.36 5.59 -0.51
CA LEU A 46 -10.71 5.46 -1.06
C LEU A 46 -11.26 4.04 -0.86
N LEU A 47 -10.45 3.02 -1.17
CA LEU A 47 -10.82 1.62 -0.95
C LEU A 47 -11.03 1.35 0.55
N ASN A 48 -10.12 1.82 1.39
CA ASN A 48 -10.21 1.66 2.84
C ASN A 48 -11.46 2.33 3.40
N HIS A 49 -11.83 3.51 2.90
CA HIS A 49 -13.07 4.17 3.29
C HIS A 49 -14.29 3.31 2.95
N ASP A 50 -14.35 2.80 1.71
CA ASP A 50 -15.44 1.93 1.28
C ASP A 50 -15.53 0.66 2.16
N VAL A 51 -14.41 -0.04 2.33
CA VAL A 51 -14.32 -1.24 3.17
C VAL A 51 -14.71 -0.94 4.62
N LYS A 52 -14.20 0.12 5.24
CA LYS A 52 -14.53 0.50 6.63
C LYS A 52 -16.01 0.86 6.77
N SER A 53 -16.60 1.52 5.78
CA SER A 53 -18.02 1.87 5.78
C SER A 53 -18.93 0.64 5.73
N HIS A 54 -18.51 -0.42 5.03
CA HIS A 54 -19.22 -1.68 4.91
C HIS A 54 -18.98 -2.63 6.10
N LEU A 55 -17.73 -2.74 6.59
CA LEU A 55 -17.35 -3.58 7.73
C LEU A 55 -17.89 -3.05 9.08
N GLY A 56 -18.20 -1.76 9.19
CA GLY A 56 -18.86 -1.21 10.38
C GLY A 56 -20.20 -1.86 10.70
N ARG A 57 -20.83 -2.53 9.72
CA ARG A 57 -22.12 -3.23 9.88
C ARG A 57 -21.97 -4.69 10.31
N HIS A 58 -20.85 -5.34 9.98
CA HIS A 58 -20.53 -6.71 10.35
C HIS A 58 -19.10 -6.76 10.85
N ARG A 59 -18.94 -6.60 12.17
CA ARG A 59 -17.64 -6.55 12.81
C ARG A 59 -17.19 -7.98 13.17
N PRO A 60 -16.15 -8.52 12.51
CA PRO A 60 -15.63 -9.83 12.87
C PRO A 60 -15.00 -9.78 14.28
N HIS A 61 -15.29 -10.80 15.08
CA HIS A 61 -14.72 -11.01 16.41
C HIS A 61 -13.42 -11.81 16.37
N THR A 62 -13.20 -12.55 15.28
CA THR A 62 -12.01 -13.37 15.09
C THR A 62 -11.40 -13.16 13.70
N GLN A 63 -10.11 -13.46 13.53
CA GLN A 63 -9.44 -13.34 12.23
C GLN A 63 -10.01 -14.28 11.16
N ARG A 64 -10.72 -15.35 11.55
CA ARG A 64 -11.37 -16.29 10.61
C ARG A 64 -12.66 -15.74 10.02
N GLU A 65 -13.20 -14.67 10.59
CA GLU A 65 -14.44 -14.01 10.17
C GLU A 65 -14.17 -12.81 9.24
N LEU A 66 -12.90 -12.48 8.99
CA LEU A 66 -12.46 -11.46 8.02
C LEU A 66 -12.51 -11.98 6.58
#